data_AF-A0A2P8WDX4-F1
#
_entry.id   AF-A0A2P8WDX4-F1
#
_cell.length_a   1.000
_cell.length_b   1.000
_cell.length_c   1.000
_cell.angle_alpha   90.00
_cell.angle_beta   90.00
_cell.angle_gamma   90.00
#
_symmetry.space_group_name_H-M   'P 1'
#
loop_
_entity.id
_entity.type
_entity.pdbx_description
1 polymer ?
#
loop_
_entity_poly.entity_id
_entity_poly.type
_entity_poly.pdbx_seq_one_letter_code
_entity_poly.pdbx_strand_id
1 'polypeptide(L)'
;MSGHSVSQKYLQYLLLASLILLVAIATKALLAWAAEVYLYSVPVLGGWLKSLELIELSNIVVFALLGIGLGAATVYLRPGPMWRGAITLIIAMPLVFFTSYWVRYDLWLQRITTASNLPPTEAAAIANEALASASDSKGFWGYFRATTQMPVLPTTHLELQTMTADQQWFRSELTRYSGLEPGIFSILFTAAGWGIRAFHIVLALLTGVIYFIKGTVWADGARLRRLVKKTQ
;
A
#
# COMPACT_ATOMS: atom_id res chain seq x y z
N MET A 1 -45.09 5.53 5.87
CA MET A 1 -44.37 4.23 5.79
C MET A 1 -42.99 4.35 5.11
N SER A 2 -42.15 5.35 5.42
CA SER A 2 -40.93 5.65 4.61
C SER A 2 -39.58 5.58 5.35
N GLY A 3 -39.54 5.41 6.68
CA GLY A 3 -38.29 5.41 7.45
C GLY A 3 -37.51 4.10 7.40
N HIS A 4 -38.19 2.95 7.52
CA HIS A 4 -37.54 1.64 7.60
C HIS A 4 -36.81 1.23 6.31
N SER A 5 -37.35 1.56 5.13
CA SER A 5 -36.76 1.15 3.85
C SER A 5 -35.50 1.94 3.47
N VAL A 6 -35.37 3.18 3.97
CA VAL A 6 -34.19 4.02 3.75
C VAL A 6 -33.02 3.52 4.60
N SER A 7 -33.27 3.28 5.90
CA SER A 7 -32.25 2.72 6.82
C SER A 7 -31.70 1.38 6.31
N GLN A 8 -32.58 0.49 5.84
CA GLN A 8 -32.16 -0.81 5.32
C GLN A 8 -31.23 -0.71 4.10
N LYS A 9 -31.45 0.24 3.19
CA LYS A 9 -30.60 0.44 2.01
C LYS A 9 -29.22 1.00 2.36
N TYR A 10 -29.15 1.90 3.33
CA TYR A 10 -27.86 2.39 3.84
C TYR A 10 -27.08 1.24 4.51
N LEU A 11 -27.74 0.38 5.27
CA LEU A 11 -27.10 -0.79 5.84
C LEU A 11 -26.56 -1.74 4.76
N GLN A 12 -27.35 -2.00 3.70
CA GLN A 12 -26.90 -2.80 2.55
C GLN A 12 -25.69 -2.18 1.85
N TYR A 13 -25.67 -0.86 1.69
CA TYR A 13 -24.52 -0.14 1.16
C TYR A 13 -23.29 -0.35 2.02
N LEU A 14 -23.39 -0.11 3.33
CA LEU A 14 -22.26 -0.25 4.26
C LEU A 14 -21.73 -1.69 4.30
N LEU A 15 -22.62 -2.68 4.40
CA LEU A 15 -22.21 -4.09 4.39
C LEU A 15 -21.48 -4.48 3.11
N LEU A 16 -22.01 -4.08 1.95
CA LEU A 16 -21.37 -4.38 0.67
C LEU A 16 -20.04 -3.63 0.52
N ALA A 17 -19.99 -2.35 0.90
CA ALA A 17 -18.78 -1.56 0.86
C ALA A 17 -17.69 -2.13 1.79
N SER A 18 -18.06 -2.53 3.01
CA SER A 18 -17.16 -3.21 3.95
C SER A 18 -16.65 -4.54 3.40
N LEU A 19 -17.53 -5.34 2.77
CA LEU A 19 -17.11 -6.59 2.14
C LEU A 19 -16.12 -6.36 1.00
N ILE A 20 -16.41 -5.40 0.12
CA ILE A 20 -15.51 -5.03 -1.00
C ILE A 20 -14.15 -4.56 -0.47
N LEU A 21 -14.16 -3.71 0.57
CA LEU A 21 -12.93 -3.23 1.21
C LEU A 21 -12.15 -4.40 1.83
N LEU A 22 -12.81 -5.30 2.57
CA LEU A 22 -12.18 -6.46 3.19
C LEU A 22 -11.54 -7.36 2.14
N VAL A 23 -12.24 -7.63 1.03
CA VAL A 23 -11.70 -8.42 -0.08
C VAL A 23 -10.49 -7.73 -0.71
N ALA A 24 -10.52 -6.41 -0.90
CA ALA A 24 -9.40 -5.66 -1.45
C ALA A 24 -8.17 -5.69 -0.51
N ILE A 25 -8.38 -5.49 0.79
CA ILE A 25 -7.32 -5.61 1.82
C ILE A 25 -6.74 -7.02 1.81
N ALA A 26 -7.59 -8.06 1.87
CA ALA A 26 -7.14 -9.45 1.87
C ALA A 26 -6.35 -9.78 0.59
N THR A 27 -6.84 -9.36 -0.57
CA THR A 27 -6.13 -9.54 -1.85
C THR A 27 -4.77 -8.86 -1.82
N LYS A 28 -4.70 -7.62 -1.36
CA LYS A 28 -3.43 -6.87 -1.28
C LYS A 28 -2.46 -7.49 -0.29
N ALA A 29 -2.94 -7.96 0.86
CA ALA A 29 -2.16 -8.65 1.87
C ALA A 29 -1.58 -9.97 1.32
N LEU A 30 -2.40 -10.78 0.65
CA LEU A 30 -1.97 -12.05 0.04
C LEU A 30 -0.93 -11.82 -1.06
N LEU A 31 -1.14 -10.83 -1.92
CA LEU A 31 -0.17 -10.46 -2.94
C LEU A 31 1.16 -10.02 -2.33
N ALA A 32 1.13 -9.19 -1.29
CA ALA A 32 2.34 -8.73 -0.59
C ALA A 32 3.08 -9.88 0.10
N TRP A 33 2.35 -10.77 0.77
CA TRP A 33 2.90 -11.97 1.38
C TRP A 33 3.53 -12.88 0.34
N ALA A 34 2.83 -13.18 -0.75
CA ALA A 34 3.32 -14.03 -1.82
C ALA A 34 4.57 -13.44 -2.49
N ALA A 35 4.60 -12.13 -2.70
CA ALA A 35 5.76 -11.44 -3.25
C ALA A 35 6.98 -11.54 -2.31
N GLU A 36 6.82 -11.27 -1.01
CA GLU A 36 7.95 -11.36 -0.07
C GLU A 36 8.47 -12.79 0.12
N VAL A 37 7.59 -13.79 0.10
CA VAL A 37 7.96 -15.20 0.33
C VAL A 37 8.54 -15.86 -0.92
N TYR A 38 7.92 -15.68 -2.09
CA TYR A 38 8.28 -16.44 -3.29
C TYR A 38 9.04 -15.62 -4.32
N LEU A 39 8.75 -14.32 -4.47
CA LEU A 39 9.32 -13.50 -5.54
C LEU A 39 10.61 -12.81 -5.10
N TYR A 40 10.60 -12.20 -3.91
CA TYR A 40 11.74 -11.43 -3.39
C TYR A 40 12.78 -12.29 -2.67
N SER A 41 12.53 -13.58 -2.48
CA SER A 41 13.50 -14.54 -1.96
C SER A 41 14.51 -15.00 -3.01
N VAL A 42 14.26 -14.75 -4.31
CA VAL A 42 15.16 -15.14 -5.40
C VAL A 42 16.43 -14.28 -5.35
N PRO A 43 17.64 -14.88 -5.25
CA PRO A 43 18.90 -14.13 -5.24
C PRO A 43 19.03 -13.22 -6.47
N VAL A 44 19.57 -12.00 -6.27
CA VAL A 44 19.76 -10.95 -7.30
C VAL A 44 18.46 -10.38 -7.85
N LEU A 45 17.56 -11.21 -8.40
CA LEU A 45 16.28 -10.78 -8.98
C LEU A 45 15.34 -10.18 -7.93
N GLY A 46 15.29 -10.75 -6.72
CA GLY A 46 14.42 -10.27 -5.66
C GLY A 46 14.72 -8.83 -5.25
N GLY A 47 16.00 -8.47 -5.12
CA GLY A 47 16.43 -7.10 -4.80
C GLY A 47 16.03 -6.10 -5.88
N TRP A 48 16.20 -6.46 -7.17
CA TRP A 48 15.80 -5.62 -8.30
C TRP A 48 14.28 -5.42 -8.39
N LEU A 49 13.50 -6.50 -8.22
CA LEU A 49 12.04 -6.40 -8.21
C LEU A 49 11.52 -5.61 -7.00
N LYS A 50 12.23 -5.66 -5.87
CA LYS A 50 11.91 -4.88 -4.68
C LYS A 50 12.26 -3.40 -4.85
N SER A 51 13.35 -3.07 -5.56
CA SER A 51 13.69 -1.66 -5.89
C SER A 51 12.69 -1.00 -6.85
N LEU A 52 12.07 -1.79 -7.74
CA LEU A 52 11.00 -1.29 -8.61
C LEU A 52 9.64 -1.22 -7.92
N GLU A 53 9.55 -1.64 -6.65
CA GLU A 53 8.28 -1.80 -5.93
C GLU A 53 7.26 -2.59 -6.77
N LEU A 54 7.68 -3.70 -7.42
CA LEU A 54 6.85 -4.44 -8.39
C LEU A 54 5.45 -4.77 -7.85
N ILE A 55 5.37 -5.11 -6.56
CA ILE A 55 4.11 -5.43 -5.90
C ILE A 55 3.12 -4.25 -5.88
N GLU A 56 3.60 -3.02 -6.01
CA GLU A 56 2.77 -1.82 -6.09
C GLU A 56 2.16 -1.61 -7.48
N LEU A 57 2.64 -2.30 -8.53
CA LEU A 57 1.91 -2.38 -9.81
C LEU A 57 0.57 -3.10 -9.64
N SER A 58 0.46 -4.04 -8.68
CA SER A 58 -0.82 -4.68 -8.37
C SER A 58 -1.89 -3.68 -7.88
N ASN A 59 -1.48 -2.50 -7.40
CA ASN A 59 -2.42 -1.45 -6.99
C ASN A 59 -3.31 -1.03 -8.15
N ILE A 60 -2.82 -1.04 -9.39
CA ILE A 60 -3.63 -0.66 -10.56
C ILE A 60 -4.87 -1.54 -10.64
N VAL A 61 -4.68 -2.87 -10.56
CA VAL A 61 -5.77 -3.84 -10.65
C VAL A 61 -6.65 -3.81 -9.42
N VAL A 62 -6.05 -3.84 -8.22
CA VAL A 62 -6.81 -3.85 -6.95
C VAL A 62 -7.63 -2.57 -6.80
N PHE A 63 -7.08 -1.40 -7.15
CA PHE A 63 -7.80 -0.13 -7.07
C PHE A 63 -8.86 0.01 -8.16
N ALA A 64 -8.65 -0.55 -9.36
CA ALA A 64 -9.70 -0.62 -10.37
C ALA A 64 -10.92 -1.41 -9.85
N LEU A 65 -10.68 -2.58 -9.26
CA LEU A 65 -11.73 -3.44 -8.69
C LEU A 65 -12.40 -2.81 -7.47
N LEU A 66 -11.61 -2.21 -6.57
CA LEU A 66 -12.11 -1.46 -5.41
C LEU A 66 -12.98 -0.29 -5.88
N GLY A 67 -12.49 0.52 -6.82
CA GLY A 67 -13.18 1.67 -7.37
C GLY A 67 -14.51 1.27 -7.99
N ILE A 68 -14.50 0.35 -8.96
CA ILE A 68 -15.74 -0.08 -9.62
C ILE A 68 -16.71 -0.74 -8.65
N GLY A 69 -16.21 -1.54 -7.70
CA GLY A 69 -17.03 -2.18 -6.68
C GLY A 69 -17.73 -1.17 -5.78
N LEU A 70 -16.98 -0.22 -5.19
CA LEU A 70 -17.54 0.81 -4.33
C LEU A 70 -18.48 1.75 -5.11
N GLY A 71 -18.13 2.08 -6.35
CA GLY A 71 -18.98 2.86 -7.25
C GLY A 71 -20.31 2.14 -7.55
N ALA A 72 -20.26 0.85 -7.88
CA ALA A 72 -21.44 0.02 -8.14
C ALA A 72 -22.31 -0.15 -6.88
N ALA A 73 -21.69 -0.30 -5.70
CA ALA A 73 -22.37 -0.41 -4.42
C ALA A 73 -23.24 0.83 -4.13
N THR A 74 -22.92 2.00 -4.71
CA THR A 74 -23.76 3.19 -4.57
C THR A 74 -25.18 3.00 -5.10
N VAL A 75 -25.51 1.93 -5.84
CA VAL A 75 -26.88 1.57 -6.27
C VAL A 75 -27.88 1.53 -5.11
N TYR A 76 -27.41 1.20 -3.90
CA TYR A 76 -28.22 1.17 -2.68
C TYR A 76 -28.41 2.56 -2.06
N LEU A 77 -27.54 3.52 -2.36
CA LEU A 77 -27.70 4.90 -1.91
C LEU A 77 -28.86 5.59 -2.63
N ARG A 78 -29.48 6.56 -1.94
CA ARG A 78 -30.47 7.45 -2.55
C ARG A 78 -29.78 8.27 -3.66
N PRO A 79 -30.44 8.49 -4.83
CA PRO A 79 -29.95 9.42 -5.84
C PRO A 79 -29.58 10.75 -5.19
N GLY A 80 -28.41 11.27 -5.54
CA GLY A 80 -27.84 12.42 -4.87
C GLY A 80 -26.40 12.65 -5.32
N PRO A 81 -25.72 13.59 -4.66
CA PRO A 81 -24.39 14.00 -5.08
C PRO A 81 -23.36 12.87 -4.88
N MET A 82 -22.44 12.75 -5.83
CA MET A 82 -21.42 11.69 -5.90
C MET A 82 -20.54 11.62 -4.64
N TRP A 83 -20.38 12.73 -3.92
CA TRP A 83 -19.53 12.80 -2.72
C TRP A 83 -19.92 11.79 -1.64
N ARG A 84 -21.20 11.41 -1.55
CA ARG A 84 -21.68 10.45 -0.53
C ARG A 84 -21.03 9.09 -0.66
N GLY A 85 -20.85 8.61 -1.90
CA GLY A 85 -20.11 7.37 -2.16
C GLY A 85 -18.60 7.56 -2.17
N ALA A 86 -18.14 8.77 -2.53
CA ALA A 86 -16.71 9.08 -2.60
C ALA A 86 -16.03 9.05 -1.23
N ILE A 87 -16.74 9.37 -0.13
CA ILE A 87 -16.19 9.26 1.23
C ILE A 87 -15.65 7.85 1.50
N THR A 88 -16.40 6.82 1.14
CA THR A 88 -15.97 5.43 1.33
C THR A 88 -14.75 5.10 0.50
N LEU A 89 -14.64 5.64 -0.72
CA LEU A 89 -13.44 5.49 -1.54
C LEU A 89 -12.23 6.19 -0.89
N ILE A 90 -12.39 7.45 -0.45
CA ILE A 90 -11.33 8.24 0.19
C ILE A 90 -10.76 7.53 1.42
N ILE A 91 -11.61 6.85 2.20
CA ILE A 91 -11.19 6.06 3.36
C ILE A 91 -10.56 4.73 2.93
N ALA A 92 -11.16 4.04 1.96
CA ALA A 92 -10.72 2.72 1.51
C ALA A 92 -9.33 2.73 0.86
N MET A 93 -9.04 3.75 0.04
CA MET A 93 -7.80 3.85 -0.72
C MET A 93 -6.53 3.81 0.14
N PRO A 94 -6.34 4.68 1.16
CA PRO A 94 -5.15 4.60 2.00
C PRO A 94 -5.07 3.28 2.75
N LEU A 95 -6.18 2.73 3.25
CA LEU A 95 -6.19 1.44 3.94
C LEU A 95 -5.67 0.31 3.05
N VAL A 96 -6.19 0.21 1.83
CA VAL A 96 -5.75 -0.80 0.86
C VAL A 96 -4.32 -0.56 0.42
N PHE A 97 -3.93 0.69 0.13
CA PHE A 97 -2.55 1.03 -0.26
C PHE A 97 -1.53 0.60 0.81
N PHE A 98 -1.75 0.99 2.06
CA PHE A 98 -0.81 0.71 3.15
C PHE A 98 -0.80 -0.77 3.58
N THR A 99 -1.77 -1.58 3.13
CA THR A 99 -1.84 -3.00 3.48
C THR A 99 -0.58 -3.77 3.05
N SER A 100 -0.04 -3.53 1.85
CA SER A 100 1.20 -4.22 1.44
C SER A 100 2.37 -3.86 2.34
N TYR A 101 2.52 -2.59 2.68
CA TYR A 101 3.60 -2.12 3.55
C TYR A 101 3.48 -2.69 4.96
N TRP A 102 2.26 -2.84 5.50
CA TRP A 102 2.04 -3.45 6.80
C TRP A 102 2.47 -4.91 6.83
N VAL A 103 2.06 -5.68 5.82
CA VAL A 103 2.47 -7.08 5.68
C VAL A 103 3.99 -7.20 5.54
N ARG A 104 4.61 -6.34 4.72
CA ARG A 104 6.07 -6.34 4.51
C ARG A 104 6.84 -5.95 5.78
N TYR A 105 6.32 -5.01 6.56
CA TYR A 105 6.90 -4.62 7.85
C TYR A 105 6.85 -5.77 8.88
N ASP A 106 5.69 -6.42 9.01
CA ASP A 106 5.52 -7.56 9.92
C ASP A 106 6.43 -8.75 9.52
N LEU A 107 6.45 -9.11 8.24
CA LEU A 107 7.34 -10.15 7.73
C LEU A 107 8.82 -9.81 7.93
N TRP A 108 9.19 -8.53 7.82
CA TRP A 108 10.57 -8.09 8.09
C TRP A 108 10.94 -8.25 9.58
N LEU A 109 10.06 -7.86 10.51
CA LEU A 109 10.28 -8.10 11.95
C LEU A 109 10.37 -9.60 12.28
N GLN A 110 9.53 -10.43 11.66
CA GLN A 110 9.59 -11.89 11.82
C GLN A 110 10.93 -12.46 11.33
N ARG A 111 11.47 -11.93 10.21
CA ARG A 111 12.80 -12.32 9.72
C ARG A 111 13.90 -11.95 10.70
N ILE A 112 13.85 -10.76 11.30
CA ILE A 112 14.83 -10.34 12.32
C ILE A 112 14.78 -11.25 13.53
N THR A 113 13.56 -11.51 14.03
CA THR A 113 13.29 -12.41 15.16
C THR A 113 13.89 -13.79 14.90
N THR A 114 13.63 -14.35 13.72
CA THR A 114 14.07 -15.70 13.34
C THR A 114 15.57 -15.77 13.08
N ALA A 115 16.13 -14.82 12.31
CA ALA A 115 17.53 -14.83 11.92
C ALA A 115 18.48 -14.51 13.08
N SER A 116 18.02 -13.74 14.06
CA SER A 116 18.83 -13.34 15.22
C SER A 116 18.51 -14.16 16.47
N ASN A 117 17.55 -15.09 16.41
CA ASN A 117 17.05 -15.87 17.55
C ASN A 117 16.69 -14.98 18.76
N LEU A 118 15.99 -13.85 18.49
CA LEU A 118 15.59 -12.88 19.50
C LEU A 118 14.09 -12.99 19.80
N PRO A 119 13.63 -12.65 21.01
CA PRO A 119 12.21 -12.50 21.27
C PRO A 119 11.62 -11.33 20.46
N PRO A 120 10.33 -11.40 20.03
CA PRO A 120 9.73 -10.39 19.15
C PRO A 120 9.83 -8.95 19.67
N THR A 121 9.73 -8.74 20.98
CA THR A 121 9.82 -7.41 21.61
C THR A 121 11.22 -6.81 21.50
N GLU A 122 12.26 -7.64 21.62
CA GLU A 122 13.66 -7.22 21.52
C GLU A 122 14.04 -6.95 20.06
N ALA A 123 13.62 -7.84 19.15
CA ALA A 123 13.76 -7.64 17.71
C ALA A 123 13.11 -6.32 17.26
N ALA A 124 11.91 -6.00 17.76
CA ALA A 124 11.23 -4.75 17.47
C ALA A 124 11.96 -3.52 18.05
N ALA A 125 12.55 -3.62 19.24
CA ALA A 125 13.29 -2.52 19.86
C ALA A 125 14.55 -2.17 19.04
N ILE A 126 15.33 -3.18 18.65
CA ILE A 126 16.54 -3.03 17.83
C ILE A 126 16.18 -2.50 16.44
N ALA A 127 15.14 -3.08 15.82
CA ALA A 127 14.65 -2.59 14.54
C ALA A 127 14.24 -1.12 14.60
N ASN A 128 13.56 -0.70 15.67
CA ASN A 128 13.15 0.69 15.85
C ASN A 128 14.34 1.64 16.07
N GLU A 129 15.41 1.18 16.72
CA GLU A 129 16.63 1.97 16.86
C GLU A 129 17.32 2.18 15.51
N ALA A 130 17.48 1.11 14.74
CA ALA A 130 18.03 1.18 13.37
C ALA A 130 17.16 2.04 12.43
N LEU A 131 15.84 1.94 12.52
CA LEU A 131 14.93 2.78 11.72
C LEU A 131 15.01 4.25 12.14
N ALA A 132 15.13 4.53 13.45
CA ALA A 132 15.24 5.90 13.94
C ALA A 132 16.53 6.57 13.44
N SER A 133 17.65 5.84 13.44
CA SER A 133 18.91 6.37 12.94
C SER A 133 18.94 6.53 11.41
N ALA A 134 18.26 5.64 10.66
CA ALA A 134 18.24 5.69 9.20
C ALA A 134 17.17 6.64 8.61
N SER A 135 16.09 6.92 9.34
CA SER A 135 14.91 7.61 8.77
C SER A 135 14.26 8.65 9.67
N ASP A 136 14.84 8.94 10.84
CA ASP A 136 14.27 9.82 11.88
C ASP A 136 12.88 9.38 12.37
N SER A 137 12.51 8.11 12.17
CA SER A 137 11.20 7.58 12.54
C SER A 137 11.29 6.12 12.94
N LYS A 138 10.34 5.68 13.76
CA LYS A 138 10.27 4.33 14.32
C LYS A 138 9.05 3.56 13.78
N GLY A 139 9.04 2.26 14.01
CA GLY A 139 7.90 1.41 13.71
C GLY A 139 7.58 1.35 12.22
N PHE A 140 6.30 1.19 11.91
CA PHE A 140 5.80 1.15 10.55
C PHE A 140 6.21 2.37 9.70
N TRP A 141 6.15 3.58 10.24
CA TRP A 141 6.50 4.79 9.50
C TRP A 141 8.00 4.91 9.24
N GLY A 142 8.82 4.50 10.22
CA GLY A 142 10.26 4.33 10.03
C GLY A 142 10.56 3.35 8.90
N TYR A 143 9.93 2.17 8.92
CA TYR A 143 10.08 1.17 7.86
C TYR A 143 9.64 1.70 6.48
N PHE A 144 8.45 2.31 6.42
CA PHE A 144 7.94 2.91 5.20
C PHE A 144 8.93 3.93 4.64
N ARG A 145 9.49 4.80 5.47
CA ARG A 145 10.46 5.80 5.02
C ARG A 145 11.83 5.21 4.67
N ALA A 146 12.34 4.28 5.47
CA ALA A 146 13.65 3.66 5.25
C ALA A 146 13.69 2.88 3.92
N THR A 147 12.59 2.23 3.53
CA THR A 147 12.52 1.47 2.28
C THR A 147 12.59 2.31 1.00
N THR A 148 12.42 3.63 1.06
CA THR A 148 12.70 4.49 -0.11
C THR A 148 14.19 4.75 -0.31
N GLN A 149 14.99 4.59 0.74
CA GLN A 149 16.44 4.80 0.71
C GLN A 149 17.20 3.49 0.54
N MET A 150 16.67 2.41 1.10
CA MET A 150 17.22 1.05 1.04
C MET A 150 16.11 0.05 0.69
N PRO A 151 16.02 -0.41 -0.58
CA PRO A 151 14.99 -1.35 -1.00
C PRO A 151 15.02 -2.68 -0.24
N VAL A 152 16.21 -3.12 0.17
CA VAL A 152 16.44 -4.30 1.00
C VAL A 152 16.97 -3.83 2.34
N LEU A 153 16.17 -4.00 3.38
CA LEU A 153 16.60 -3.73 4.75
C LEU A 153 17.35 -4.94 5.33
N PRO A 154 18.34 -4.70 6.19
CA PRO A 154 19.02 -5.74 6.95
C PRO A 154 18.04 -6.66 7.70
N THR A 155 18.42 -7.92 7.87
CA THR A 155 17.55 -8.91 8.56
C THR A 155 18.22 -9.57 9.75
N THR A 156 19.48 -9.25 10.04
CA THR A 156 20.18 -9.74 11.23
C THR A 156 20.50 -8.59 12.19
N HIS A 157 20.61 -8.91 13.48
CA HIS A 157 20.99 -7.97 14.52
C HIS A 157 22.31 -7.23 14.19
N LEU A 158 23.33 -7.96 13.74
CA LEU A 158 24.65 -7.38 13.42
C LEU A 158 24.56 -6.36 12.29
N GLU A 159 23.89 -6.71 11.19
CA GLU A 159 23.72 -5.82 10.04
C GLU A 159 22.84 -4.60 10.37
N LEU A 160 21.88 -4.73 11.29
CA LEU A 160 21.07 -3.60 11.74
C LEU A 160 21.90 -2.56 12.51
N GLN A 161 22.90 -3.00 13.28
CA GLN A 161 23.81 -2.09 13.99
C GLN A 161 24.74 -1.35 13.04
N THR A 162 25.11 -1.96 11.92
CA THR A 162 26.00 -1.36 10.91
C THR A 162 25.25 -0.65 9.78
N MET A 163 23.92 -0.73 9.73
CA MET A 163 23.07 -0.23 8.64
C MET A 163 23.44 1.18 8.16
N THR A 164 23.65 2.13 9.08
CA THR A 164 24.02 3.51 8.75
C THR A 164 25.45 3.62 8.22
N ALA A 165 26.38 2.85 8.78
CA ALA A 165 27.77 2.80 8.32
C ALA A 165 27.86 2.16 6.92
N ASP A 166 27.10 1.10 6.67
CA ASP A 166 27.05 0.40 5.37
C ASP A 166 26.45 1.30 4.28
N GLN A 167 25.41 2.10 4.62
CA GLN A 167 24.90 3.15 3.73
C GLN A 167 25.98 4.17 3.35
N GLN A 168 26.71 4.67 4.35
CA GLN A 168 27.75 5.68 4.14
C GLN A 168 28.91 5.11 3.32
N TRP A 169 29.34 3.89 3.62
CA TRP A 169 30.37 3.18 2.88
C TRP A 169 29.97 2.99 1.42
N PHE A 170 28.77 2.45 1.13
CA PHE A 170 28.30 2.24 -0.24
C PHE A 170 28.24 3.55 -1.04
N ARG A 171 27.77 4.63 -0.42
CA ARG A 171 27.73 5.97 -1.03
C ARG A 171 29.13 6.51 -1.30
N SER A 172 30.08 6.29 -0.39
CA SER A 172 31.48 6.71 -0.56
C SER A 172 32.16 5.94 -1.70
N GLU A 173 31.84 4.67 -1.87
CA GLU A 173 32.39 3.84 -2.94
C GLU A 173 31.83 4.26 -4.32
N LEU A 174 30.53 4.53 -4.41
CA LEU A 174 29.90 5.09 -5.62
C LEU A 174 30.45 6.47 -5.99
N THR A 175 30.77 7.29 -4.99
CA THR A 175 31.45 8.59 -5.18
C THR A 175 32.83 8.36 -5.80
N ARG A 176 33.60 7.40 -5.28
CA ARG A 176 34.93 7.06 -5.81
C ARG A 176 34.88 6.66 -7.28
N TYR A 177 33.86 5.92 -7.70
CA TYR A 177 33.73 5.44 -9.08
C TYR A 177 33.17 6.47 -10.07
N SER A 178 32.33 7.40 -9.61
CA SER A 178 31.64 8.37 -10.49
C SER A 178 32.22 9.79 -10.44
N GLY A 179 33.03 10.11 -9.43
CA GLY A 179 33.55 11.46 -9.19
C GLY A 179 32.50 12.46 -8.67
N LEU A 180 31.25 12.05 -8.45
CA LEU A 180 30.19 12.89 -7.89
C LEU A 180 30.26 12.87 -6.37
N GLU A 181 30.03 14.03 -5.72
CA GLU A 181 30.04 14.14 -4.25
C GLU A 181 29.04 13.20 -3.56
N PRO A 182 29.37 12.66 -2.37
CA PRO A 182 28.50 11.69 -1.67
C PRO A 182 27.11 12.25 -1.34
N GLY A 183 27.03 13.57 -1.12
CA GLY A 183 25.76 14.26 -0.84
C GLY A 183 24.78 14.21 -2.01
N ILE A 184 25.27 14.28 -3.25
CA ILE A 184 24.44 14.27 -4.47
C ILE A 184 23.80 12.90 -4.67
N PHE A 185 24.54 11.81 -4.44
CA PHE A 185 23.98 10.46 -4.52
C PHE A 185 22.89 10.21 -3.48
N SER A 186 23.09 10.68 -2.25
CA SER A 186 22.09 10.54 -1.19
C SER A 186 20.75 11.18 -1.58
N ILE A 187 20.82 12.39 -2.16
CA ILE A 187 19.63 13.10 -2.65
C ILE A 187 19.00 12.33 -3.82
N LEU A 188 19.80 11.88 -4.78
CA LEU A 188 19.30 11.18 -5.97
C LEU A 188 18.60 9.85 -5.62
N PHE A 189 19.19 9.02 -4.76
CA PHE A 189 18.58 7.76 -4.32
C PHE A 189 17.29 8.00 -3.56
N THR A 190 17.29 8.95 -2.62
CA THR A 190 16.10 9.29 -1.84
C THR A 190 15.00 9.83 -2.75
N ALA A 191 15.34 10.73 -3.68
CA ALA A 191 14.40 11.29 -4.65
C ALA A 191 13.86 10.22 -5.61
N ALA A 192 14.70 9.29 -6.07
CA ALA A 192 14.29 8.18 -6.93
C ALA A 192 13.32 7.24 -6.22
N GLY A 193 13.61 6.83 -4.98
CA GLY A 193 12.73 5.97 -4.18
C GLY A 193 11.38 6.61 -3.90
N TRP A 194 11.37 7.89 -3.52
CA TRP A 194 10.12 8.65 -3.37
C TRP A 194 9.39 8.87 -4.70
N GLY A 195 10.13 9.10 -5.79
CA GLY A 195 9.57 9.27 -7.13
C GLY A 195 8.84 8.03 -7.60
N ILE A 196 9.45 6.84 -7.47
CA ILE A 196 8.80 5.55 -7.78
C ILE A 196 7.54 5.38 -6.94
N ARG A 197 7.61 5.63 -5.63
CA ARG A 197 6.46 5.44 -4.75
C ARG A 197 5.33 6.43 -5.03
N ALA A 198 5.66 7.71 -5.22
CA ALA A 198 4.70 8.75 -5.56
C ALA A 198 4.01 8.44 -6.90
N PHE A 199 4.76 7.95 -7.88
CA PHE A 199 4.21 7.48 -9.15
C PHE A 199 3.17 6.37 -8.93
N HIS A 200 3.50 5.33 -8.16
CA HIS A 200 2.56 4.26 -7.84
C HIS A 200 1.33 4.74 -7.06
N ILE A 201 1.51 5.65 -6.11
CA ILE A 201 0.40 6.27 -5.35
C ILE A 201 -0.53 7.00 -6.32
N VAL A 202 0.00 7.91 -7.13
CA VAL A 202 -0.80 8.72 -8.06
C VAL A 202 -1.53 7.82 -9.06
N LEU A 203 -0.83 6.83 -9.63
CA LEU A 203 -1.42 5.91 -10.60
C LEU A 203 -2.54 5.07 -9.99
N ALA A 204 -2.34 4.53 -8.79
CA ALA A 204 -3.38 3.80 -8.06
C ALA A 204 -4.57 4.70 -7.72
N LEU A 205 -4.30 5.93 -7.27
CA LEU A 205 -5.34 6.90 -6.93
C LEU A 205 -6.20 7.26 -8.14
N LEU A 206 -5.57 7.64 -9.26
CA LEU A 206 -6.27 7.94 -10.50
C LEU A 206 -7.10 6.75 -10.98
N THR A 207 -6.52 5.54 -10.93
CA THR A 207 -7.23 4.32 -11.34
C THR A 207 -8.47 4.08 -10.49
N GLY A 208 -8.35 4.14 -9.17
CA GLY A 208 -9.49 3.94 -8.28
C GLY A 208 -10.59 4.98 -8.49
N VAL A 209 -10.24 6.25 -8.71
CA VAL A 209 -11.20 7.33 -9.00
C VAL A 209 -11.91 7.10 -10.34
N ILE A 210 -11.17 6.79 -11.40
CA ILE A 210 -11.75 6.55 -12.74
C ILE A 210 -12.74 5.38 -12.69
N TYR A 211 -12.35 4.27 -12.08
CA TYR A 211 -13.22 3.09 -12.00
C TYR A 211 -14.38 3.28 -11.03
N PHE A 212 -14.22 4.10 -9.99
CA PHE A 212 -15.33 4.52 -9.14
C PHE A 212 -16.39 5.29 -9.92
N ILE A 213 -15.99 6.28 -10.74
CA ILE A 213 -16.92 7.02 -11.59
C ILE A 213 -17.65 6.07 -12.56
N LYS A 214 -16.95 5.12 -13.16
CA LYS A 214 -17.57 4.08 -14.00
C LYS A 214 -18.60 3.26 -13.22
N GLY A 215 -18.28 2.86 -11.99
CA GLY A 215 -19.18 2.13 -11.11
C GLY A 215 -20.44 2.95 -10.73
N THR A 216 -20.30 4.25 -10.46
CA THR A 216 -21.45 5.11 -10.14
C THR A 216 -22.37 5.30 -11.34
N VAL A 217 -21.81 5.49 -12.55
CA VAL A 217 -22.59 5.56 -13.79
C VAL A 217 -23.39 4.26 -14.01
N TRP A 218 -22.77 3.11 -13.78
CA TRP A 218 -23.47 1.83 -13.85
C TRP A 218 -24.61 1.74 -12.82
N ALA A 219 -24.37 2.20 -11.59
CA ALA A 219 -25.36 2.19 -10.52
C ALA A 219 -26.58 3.07 -10.84
N ASP A 220 -26.36 4.24 -11.46
CA ASP A 220 -27.43 5.12 -11.95
C ASP A 220 -28.26 4.44 -13.05
N GLY A 221 -27.61 3.84 -14.03
CA GLY A 221 -28.30 3.06 -15.06
C GLY A 221 -29.11 1.90 -14.48
N ALA A 222 -28.58 1.19 -13.47
CA ALA A 222 -29.29 0.12 -12.79
C ALA A 222 -30.53 0.61 -12.01
N ARG A 223 -30.45 1.79 -11.39
CA ARG A 223 -31.61 2.43 -10.74
C ARG A 223 -32.71 2.75 -11.75
N LEU A 224 -32.36 3.36 -12.88
CA LEU A 224 -33.32 3.73 -13.93
C LEU A 224 -34.05 2.50 -14.48
N ARG A 225 -33.32 1.41 -14.78
CA ARG A 225 -33.94 0.15 -15.23
C ARG A 225 -34.91 -0.44 -14.21
N ARG A 226 -34.60 -0.37 -12.91
CA ARG A 226 -35.50 -0.82 -11.84
C ARG A 226 -36.76 0.04 -11.72
N LEU A 227 -36.68 1.32 -12.06
CA LEU A 227 -37.84 2.21 -12.06
C LEU A 227 -38.76 1.89 -13.25
N VAL A 228 -38.22 1.78 -14.46
CA VAL A 228 -38.99 1.43 -15.67
C VAL A 228 -39.74 0.11 -15.51
N LYS A 229 -39.09 -0.92 -14.95
CA LYS A 229 -39.72 -2.23 -14.70
C LYS A 229 -40.84 -2.20 -13.65
N LYS A 230 -40.89 -1.18 -12.78
CA LYS A 230 -41.95 -1.03 -11.77
C LYS A 230 -43.17 -0.28 -12.29
N THR A 231 -43.03 0.47 -13.39
CA THR A 231 -44.11 1.21 -14.03
C THR A 231 -44.84 0.40 -15.12
N GLN A 232 -44.28 -0.75 -15.50
CA GLN A 232 -44.91 -1.78 -16.34
C GLN A 232 -45.57 -2.83 -15.44
#